data_AF-A0A7G3G651-F1
#
_entry.id   AF-A0A7G3G651-F1
#
_cell.length_a   1.000
_cell.length_b   1.000
_cell.length_c   1.000
_cell.angle_alpha   90.00
_cell.angle_beta   90.00
_cell.angle_gamma   90.00
#
_symmetry.space_group_name_H-M   'P 1'
#
loop_
_entity.id
_entity.type
_entity.pdbx_description
1 polymer ?
#
loop_
_entity_poly.entity_id
_entity_poly.type
_entity_poly.pdbx_seq_one_letter_code
_entity_poly.pdbx_strand_id
1 'polypeptide(L)' 'MTKPSVFSVGDIVKLKSGGPDMTIKEVVTDMKNKPNGKYWCQWFAGKKLDSGQFAHESLIDVAVES' A
#
# COMPACT_ATOMS: atom_id res chain seq x y z
N MET A 1 19.53 -2.09 -8.03
CA MET A 1 18.39 -2.61 -7.25
C MET A 1 18.23 -1.77 -5.99
N THR A 2 17.61 -0.61 -6.11
CA THR A 2 17.32 0.28 -4.98
C THR A 2 16.24 -0.37 -4.12
N LYS A 3 16.59 -0.67 -2.86
CA LYS A 3 15.66 -1.08 -1.80
C LYS A 3 14.54 -0.03 -1.69
N PRO A 4 13.30 -0.41 -1.34
CA PRO A 4 12.15 0.41 -1.65
C PRO A 4 12.08 1.60 -0.71
N SER A 5 11.75 2.76 -1.28
CA SER A 5 11.15 3.88 -0.57
C SER A 5 9.98 3.37 0.25
N VAL A 6 9.95 3.71 1.54
CA VAL A 6 8.79 3.48 2.41
C VAL A 6 7.58 4.17 1.76
N PHE A 7 6.44 3.48 1.70
CA PHE A 7 5.22 4.08 1.14
C PHE A 7 4.60 5.06 2.12
N SER A 8 4.02 6.13 1.59
CA SER A 8 3.32 7.17 2.32
C SER A 8 1.81 7.07 2.08
N VAL A 9 1.02 7.65 3.00
CA VAL A 9 -0.43 7.77 2.82
C VAL A 9 -0.70 8.58 1.54
N GLY A 10 -1.56 8.06 0.67
CA GLY A 10 -1.85 8.64 -0.64
C GLY A 10 -1.14 7.98 -1.82
N ASP A 11 -0.07 7.21 -1.57
CA ASP A 11 0.63 6.50 -2.65
C ASP A 11 -0.31 5.48 -3.32
N ILE A 12 -0.19 5.38 -4.65
CA ILE A 12 -0.91 4.38 -5.43
C ILE A 12 -0.03 3.14 -5.57
N VAL A 13 -0.51 2.03 -5.03
CA VAL A 13 0.20 0.76 -4.96
C VAL A 13 -0.64 -0.37 -5.53
N LYS A 14 0.02 -1.49 -5.86
CA LYS A 14 -0.62 -2.74 -6.28
C LYS A 14 0.06 -3.93 -5.62
N LEU A 15 -0.65 -5.06 -5.50
CA LEU A 15 -0.02 -6.32 -5.12
C LEU A 15 0.91 -6.85 -6.23
N LYS A 16 2.05 -7.41 -5.84
CA LYS A 16 2.98 -8.11 -6.76
C LYS A 16 2.32 -9.24 -7.55
N SER A 17 1.30 -9.88 -6.98
CA SER A 17 0.50 -10.92 -7.64
C SER A 17 -0.48 -10.38 -8.68
N GLY A 18 -0.59 -9.06 -8.84
CA GLY A 18 -1.66 -8.41 -9.58
C GLY A 18 -2.86 -8.08 -8.69
N GLY A 19 -3.78 -7.26 -9.22
CA GLY A 19 -4.94 -6.75 -8.50
C GLY A 19 -5.35 -5.36 -8.99
N PRO A 20 -6.35 -4.73 -8.35
CA PRO A 20 -6.68 -3.33 -8.61
C PRO A 20 -5.55 -2.40 -8.13
N ASP A 21 -5.52 -1.18 -8.66
CA ASP A 21 -4.75 -0.10 -8.05
C ASP A 21 -5.40 0.25 -6.71
N MET A 22 -4.59 0.35 -5.67
CA MET A 22 -5.00 0.65 -4.31
C MET A 22 -4.28 1.91 -3.83
N THR A 23 -4.85 2.58 -2.84
CA THR A 23 -4.22 3.72 -2.20
C THR A 23 -3.83 3.34 -0.78
N ILE A 24 -2.62 3.74 -0.36
CA ILE A 24 -2.22 3.65 1.05
C ILE A 24 -3.11 4.57 1.87
N LYS A 25 -3.91 3.99 2.74
CA LYS A 25 -4.79 4.71 3.68
C LYS A 25 -4.07 5.04 4.98
N GLU A 26 -3.23 4.11 5.47
CA GLU A 26 -2.54 4.24 6.76
C GLU A 26 -1.27 3.37 6.79
N VAL A 27 -0.21 3.89 7.41
CA VAL A 27 0.99 3.12 7.75
C VAL A 27 0.79 2.50 9.12
N VAL A 28 0.79 1.17 9.19
CA VAL A 28 0.48 0.45 10.42
C VAL A 28 1.67 0.53 11.37
N THR A 29 1.42 0.95 12.61
CA THR A 29 2.44 1.04 13.66
C THR A 29 2.30 -0.04 14.73
N ASP A 30 3.40 -0.33 15.44
CA ASP A 30 3.40 -1.16 16.63
C ASP A 30 2.96 -0.39 17.89
N MET A 31 2.97 -1.05 19.05
CA MET A 31 2.66 -0.45 20.37
C MET A 31 3.60 0.70 20.77
N LYS A 32 4.74 0.88 20.08
CA LYS A 32 5.72 1.94 20.30
C LYS A 32 5.62 3.04 19.24
N ASN A 33 4.52 3.08 18.48
CA ASN A 33 4.29 4.01 17.35
C ASN A 33 5.35 3.93 16.25
N LYS A 34 5.98 2.76 16.04
CA LYS A 34 6.95 2.54 14.96
C LYS A 34 6.28 1.80 13.79
N PRO A 35 6.53 2.19 12.53
CA PRO A 35 6.03 1.45 11.37
C PRO A 35 6.43 -0.02 11.44
N ASN A 36 5.45 -0.93 11.35
CA ASN A 36 5.67 -2.37 11.47
C ASN A 36 5.87 -3.07 10.10
N GLY A 37 6.01 -2.29 9.03
CA GLY A 37 6.18 -2.78 7.67
C GLY A 37 4.89 -3.24 6.99
N LYS A 38 3.72 -2.94 7.56
CA LYS A 38 2.41 -3.18 6.93
C LYS A 38 1.71 -1.86 6.62
N TYR A 39 0.83 -1.91 5.63
CA TYR A 39 0.03 -0.78 5.20
C TYR A 39 -1.43 -1.20 5.10
N TRP A 40 -2.31 -0.35 5.60
CA TRP A 40 -3.72 -0.42 5.22
C TRP A 40 -3.88 0.24 3.87
N CYS A 41 -4.44 -0.52 2.93
CA CYS A 41 -4.78 -0.06 1.60
C CYS A 41 -6.30 0.01 1.46
N GLN A 42 -6.77 0.91 0.62
CA GLN A 42 -8.17 0.97 0.20
C GLN A 42 -8.25 1.10 -1.32
N TRP A 43 -9.29 0.52 -1.92
CA TRP A 43 -9.50 0.56 -3.35
C TRP A 43 -10.98 0.47 -3.69
N PHE A 44 -11.32 0.80 -4.93
CA PHE A 44 -12.67 0.61 -5.43
C PHE A 44 -12.77 -0.70 -6.22
N ALA A 45 -13.66 -1.58 -5.78
CA ALA A 45 -14.11 -2.74 -6.53
C ALA A 45 -15.44 -2.38 -7.22
N GLY A 46 -15.35 -1.75 -8.39
CA GLY A 46 -16.51 -1.13 -9.03
C GLY A 46 -17.04 0.03 -8.20
N LYS A 47 -18.29 -0.06 -7.71
CA LYS A 47 -18.93 0.99 -6.88
C LYS A 47 -18.72 0.82 -5.38
N LYS A 48 -18.04 -0.25 -4.95
CA LYS A 48 -17.82 -0.55 -3.54
C LYS A 48 -16.42 -0.13 -3.14
N LEU A 49 -16.31 0.61 -2.04
CA LEU A 49 -15.04 0.83 -1.35
C LEU A 49 -14.67 -0.44 -0.58
N ASP A 50 -13.49 -0.99 -0.84
CA ASP A 50 -12.93 -2.12 -0.12
C ASP A 50 -11.57 -1.75 0.48
N SER A 51 -11.10 -2.56 1.43
CA SER A 51 -9.84 -2.28 2.15
C SER A 51 -9.19 -3.53 2.71
N GLY A 52 -7.88 -3.47 2.91
CA GLY A 52 -7.10 -4.61 3.40
C GLY A 52 -5.71 -4.19 3.87
N GLN A 53 -5.12 -5.00 4.74
CA GLN A 53 -3.77 -4.79 5.25
C GLN A 53 -2.78 -5.71 4.53
N PHE A 54 -1.70 -5.13 3.99
CA PHE A 54 -0.67 -5.86 3.25
C PHE A 54 0.72 -5.53 3.75
N ALA A 55 1.64 -6.49 3.64
CA ALA A 55 3.05 -6.27 3.95
C ALA A 55 3.72 -5.44 2.85
N HIS A 56 4.68 -4.61 3.22
CA HIS A 56 5.47 -3.79 2.30
C HIS A 56 6.02 -4.59 1.11
N GLU A 57 6.56 -5.78 1.40
CA GLU A 57 7.16 -6.65 0.39
C GLU A 57 6.15 -7.23 -0.60
N SER A 58 4.85 -7.16 -0.32
CA SER A 58 3.80 -7.60 -1.24
C SER A 58 3.34 -6.50 -2.19
N LEU A 59 3.74 -5.25 -1.96
CA LEU A 59 3.31 -4.08 -2.72
C LEU A 59 4.36 -3.62 -3.73
N ILE A 60 3.90 -3.01 -4.81
CA ILE A 60 4.70 -2.27 -5.79
C ILE A 60 4.09 -0.88 -5.97
N ASP A 61 4.95 0.11 -6.21
CA ASP A 61 4.53 1.45 -6.63
C ASP A 61 3.96 1.39 -8.05
N VAL A 62 2.86 2.10 -8.28
CA VAL A 62 2.24 2.24 -9.60
C VAL A 62 2.50 3.64 -10.17
N ALA A 63 2.90 4.62 -9.36
CA ALA A 63 3.06 6.02 -9.77
C ALA A 63 4.37 6.33 -10.52
N VAL A 64 4.98 5.36 -11.19
CA VAL A 64 6.13 5.59 -12.07
C VAL A 64 5.63 5.64 -13.52
N GLU A 65 4.86 6.67 -13.85
CA GLU A 65 4.72 7.20 -15.22
C GLU A 65 4.05 8.58 -15.17
N SER A 66 4.86 9.62 -15.30
CA SER A 66 4.47 10.98 -15.73
C SER A 66 5.62 11.57 -16.53
#